data_AF-A0A285UBT7-F1
#
_entry.id   AF-A0A285UBT7-F1
#
_cell.length_a   1.000
_cell.length_b   1.000
_cell.length_c   1.000
_cell.angle_alpha   90.00
_cell.angle_beta   90.00
_cell.angle_gamma   90.00
#
_symmetry.space_group_name_H-M   'P 1'
#
loop_
_entity.id
_entity.type
_entity.pdbx_description
1 polymer ?
#
loop_
_entity_poly.entity_id
_entity_poly.type
_entity_poly.pdbx_seq_one_letter_code
_entity_poly.pdbx_strand_id
1 'polypeptide(L)'
;MFETLHSLMLVEDDAAPQIPSDADAIICRAAAFTGLSSAERIILRLDGDDEAALRAIVRRRPLAVTLEHWRTGAELQRFDVLLSVAEAEEGIPLGNTRILAWTDGMLPPPFAETGSAGKSRRLAGIIWDWRALAAALDATRAFNRAGEWTPAFAHARATTLLAARTADVAAYDVAPPGDGATFAENCRDARADGFSGRLALEPAQLAAINAAFDEPR
;
A
#
# COMPACT_ATOMS: atom_id res chain seq x y z
N MET A 1 2.24 17.67 -3.88
CA MET A 1 1.65 17.00 -2.70
C MET A 1 1.07 15.70 -3.22
N PHE A 2 1.29 14.57 -2.55
CA PHE A 2 0.65 13.32 -2.98
C PHE A 2 -0.83 13.44 -2.64
N GLU A 3 -1.70 13.31 -3.64
CA GLU A 3 -3.14 13.31 -3.41
C GLU A 3 -3.50 12.09 -2.54
N THR A 4 -4.46 12.25 -1.63
CA THR A 4 -4.89 11.11 -0.83
C THR A 4 -5.69 10.19 -1.73
N LEU A 5 -5.23 8.95 -1.87
CA LEU A 5 -5.94 7.91 -2.62
C LEU A 5 -6.93 7.24 -1.65
N HIS A 6 -8.16 7.00 -2.07
CA HIS A 6 -9.18 6.30 -1.28
C HIS A 6 -9.24 4.82 -1.67
N SER A 7 -9.08 4.50 -2.96
CA SER A 7 -9.06 3.13 -3.46
C SER A 7 -7.79 2.81 -4.24
N LEU A 8 -7.12 1.74 -3.81
CA LEU A 8 -6.00 1.12 -4.51
C LEU A 8 -6.48 -0.24 -5.03
N MET A 9 -6.20 -0.59 -6.28
CA MET A 9 -6.56 -1.92 -6.81
C MET A 9 -5.30 -2.74 -7.05
N LEU A 10 -5.17 -3.91 -6.42
CA LEU A 10 -4.11 -4.86 -6.75
C LEU A 10 -4.49 -5.66 -8.00
N VAL A 11 -3.62 -5.69 -9.00
CA VAL A 11 -3.70 -6.62 -10.11
C VAL A 11 -2.58 -7.65 -9.99
N GLU A 12 -2.95 -8.92 -9.82
CA GLU A 12 -2.00 -10.03 -9.74
C GLU A 12 -1.70 -10.73 -11.09
N ASP A 13 -2.57 -10.57 -12.11
CA ASP A 13 -2.56 -11.33 -13.36
C ASP A 13 -1.82 -10.61 -14.53
N ASP A 14 -1.14 -11.39 -15.38
CA ASP A 14 -0.38 -10.92 -16.56
C ASP A 14 -1.30 -10.67 -17.77
N ALA A 15 -2.52 -11.20 -17.76
CA ALA A 15 -3.52 -10.89 -18.76
C ALA A 15 -4.08 -9.50 -18.49
N ALA A 16 -3.93 -8.60 -19.47
CA ALA A 16 -4.32 -7.19 -19.42
C ALA A 16 -5.56 -6.95 -18.52
N PRO A 17 -5.37 -6.56 -17.24
CA PRO A 17 -6.48 -6.33 -16.35
C PRO A 17 -7.34 -5.22 -16.95
N GLN A 18 -8.64 -5.42 -16.96
CA GLN A 18 -9.55 -4.36 -17.31
C GLN A 18 -9.44 -3.31 -16.20
N ILE A 19 -8.69 -2.23 -16.46
CA ILE A 19 -8.43 -1.18 -15.47
C ILE A 19 -9.79 -0.62 -15.06
N PRO A 20 -10.21 -0.80 -13.80
CA PRO A 20 -11.44 -0.19 -13.34
C PRO A 20 -11.22 1.34 -13.34
N SER A 21 -12.14 2.06 -13.99
CA SER A 21 -12.10 3.54 -14.05
C SER A 21 -12.21 4.20 -12.68
N ASP A 22 -12.77 3.46 -11.72
CA ASP A 22 -13.20 3.98 -10.44
C ASP A 22 -12.11 3.81 -9.37
N ALA A 23 -10.98 3.16 -9.68
CA ALA A 23 -9.84 3.11 -8.77
C ALA A 23 -9.01 4.41 -8.86
N ASP A 24 -8.60 4.96 -7.71
CA ASP A 24 -7.71 6.12 -7.69
C ASP A 24 -6.31 5.76 -8.20
N ALA A 25 -5.83 4.56 -7.85
CA ALA A 25 -4.60 4.01 -8.40
C ALA A 25 -4.63 2.48 -8.54
N ILE A 26 -3.83 1.99 -9.48
CA ILE A 26 -3.62 0.56 -9.72
C ILE A 26 -2.22 0.16 -9.25
N ILE A 27 -2.15 -0.91 -8.46
CA ILE A 27 -0.91 -1.58 -8.12
C ILE A 27 -0.75 -2.80 -9.03
N CYS A 28 0.31 -2.83 -9.83
CA CYS A 28 0.61 -3.98 -10.69
C CYS A 28 2.11 -4.30 -10.69
N ARG A 29 2.43 -5.55 -11.07
CA ARG A 29 3.82 -5.96 -11.26
C ARG A 29 4.44 -5.24 -12.45
N ALA A 30 5.72 -4.93 -12.34
CA ALA A 30 6.46 -4.29 -13.43
C ALA A 30 6.42 -5.11 -14.73
N ALA A 31 6.44 -6.45 -14.67
CA ALA A 31 6.34 -7.28 -15.87
C ALA A 31 4.98 -7.12 -16.59
N ALA A 32 3.88 -6.98 -15.84
CA ALA A 32 2.51 -6.92 -16.35
C ALA A 32 2.08 -5.55 -16.91
N PHE A 33 2.93 -4.52 -16.82
CA PHE A 33 2.62 -3.13 -17.20
C PHE A 33 2.50 -2.89 -18.73
N THR A 34 2.70 -3.90 -19.58
CA THR A 34 2.65 -3.73 -21.04
C THR A 34 1.22 -3.39 -21.49
N GLY A 35 0.93 -2.12 -21.74
CA GLY A 35 -0.36 -1.66 -22.31
C GLY A 35 -1.15 -0.65 -21.47
N LEU A 36 -0.65 -0.23 -20.29
CA LEU A 36 -1.29 0.80 -19.48
C LEU A 36 -0.85 2.20 -19.93
N SER A 37 -1.78 3.08 -20.24
CA SER A 37 -1.51 4.38 -20.90
C SER A 37 -1.36 5.59 -19.95
N SER A 38 -1.60 5.44 -18.65
CA SER A 38 -1.55 6.57 -17.70
C SER A 38 -0.61 6.32 -16.53
N ALA A 39 0.64 6.78 -16.66
CA ALA A 39 1.67 6.65 -15.63
C ALA A 39 1.31 7.34 -14.29
N GLU A 40 0.39 8.32 -14.31
CA GLU A 40 0.01 9.13 -13.14
C GLU A 40 -0.81 8.36 -12.10
N ARG A 41 -1.47 7.24 -12.46
CA ARG A 41 -2.28 6.44 -11.53
C ARG A 41 -1.74 5.04 -11.27
N ILE A 42 -0.50 4.78 -11.70
CA ILE A 42 0.07 3.44 -11.62
C ILE A 42 1.16 3.41 -10.56
N ILE A 43 1.00 2.46 -9.67
CA ILE A 43 1.96 2.09 -8.64
C ILE A 43 2.58 0.78 -9.10
N LEU A 44 3.91 0.77 -9.23
CA LEU A 44 4.62 -0.43 -9.65
C LEU A 44 5.14 -1.19 -8.45
N ARG A 45 4.93 -2.49 -8.46
CA ARG A 45 5.49 -3.40 -7.49
C ARG A 45 6.80 -3.98 -8.01
N LEU A 46 7.85 -3.90 -7.19
CA LEU A 46 9.16 -4.44 -7.49
C LEU A 46 9.15 -5.95 -7.22
N ASP A 47 9.56 -6.73 -8.23
CA ASP A 47 9.82 -8.16 -8.07
C ASP A 47 11.30 -8.33 -7.70
N GLY A 48 11.60 -8.69 -6.44
CA GLY A 48 12.98 -8.82 -5.95
C GLY A 48 13.62 -7.48 -5.54
N ASP A 49 14.95 -7.47 -5.32
CA ASP A 49 15.71 -6.31 -4.82
C ASP A 49 16.86 -5.85 -5.76
N ASP A 50 16.82 -6.26 -7.04
CA ASP A 50 17.84 -5.92 -8.02
C ASP A 50 17.75 -4.46 -8.51
N GLU A 51 18.90 -3.77 -8.53
CA GLU A 51 19.05 -2.39 -9.01
C GLU A 51 18.62 -2.24 -10.47
N ALA A 52 18.88 -3.25 -11.33
CA ALA A 52 18.44 -3.19 -12.73
C ALA A 52 16.92 -3.19 -12.88
N ALA A 53 16.21 -3.96 -12.05
CA ALA A 53 14.75 -3.96 -12.01
C ALA A 53 14.22 -2.61 -11.50
N LEU A 54 14.85 -2.04 -10.47
CA LEU A 54 14.46 -0.73 -9.93
C LEU A 54 14.61 0.39 -10.98
N ARG A 55 15.71 0.40 -11.75
CA ARG A 55 15.89 1.36 -12.86
C ARG A 55 14.82 1.21 -13.94
N ALA A 56 14.52 -0.03 -14.32
CA ALA A 56 13.47 -0.30 -15.30
C ALA A 56 12.08 0.20 -14.85
N ILE A 57 11.79 0.10 -13.54
CA ILE A 57 10.58 0.67 -12.93
C ILE A 57 10.62 2.20 -12.96
N VAL A 58 11.70 2.80 -12.46
CA VAL A 58 11.84 4.27 -12.36
C VAL A 58 11.75 4.95 -13.72
N ARG A 59 12.33 4.35 -14.76
CA ARG A 59 12.25 4.83 -16.15
C ARG A 59 10.82 5.02 -16.65
N ARG A 60 9.87 4.23 -16.13
CA ARG A 60 8.44 4.32 -16.49
C ARG A 60 7.70 5.43 -15.77
N ARG A 61 8.36 6.10 -14.82
CA ARG A 61 7.83 7.23 -14.04
C ARG A 61 6.48 6.92 -13.38
N PRO A 62 6.37 5.84 -12.59
CA PRO A 62 5.14 5.53 -11.88
C PRO A 62 4.86 6.60 -10.82
N LEU A 63 3.59 6.67 -10.38
CA LEU A 63 3.17 7.49 -9.25
C LEU A 63 3.94 7.12 -7.98
N ALA A 64 4.07 5.83 -7.72
CA ALA A 64 4.83 5.28 -6.61
C ALA A 64 5.40 3.90 -6.95
N VAL A 65 6.35 3.45 -6.16
CA VAL A 65 6.78 2.05 -6.11
C VAL A 65 6.40 1.46 -4.75
N THR A 66 6.08 0.17 -4.70
CA THR A 66 5.88 -0.51 -3.41
C THR A 66 7.22 -0.92 -2.78
N LEU A 67 7.32 -0.77 -1.46
CA LEU A 67 8.38 -1.37 -0.64
C LEU A 67 7.78 -2.50 0.17
N GLU A 68 8.10 -3.74 -0.17
CA GLU A 68 7.63 -4.93 0.54
C GLU A 68 8.65 -5.42 1.57
N HIS A 69 8.21 -6.27 2.50
CA HIS A 69 9.07 -6.95 3.49
C HIS A 69 9.93 -6.06 4.40
N TRP A 70 9.68 -4.76 4.42
CA TRP A 70 10.36 -3.83 5.32
C TRP A 70 9.78 -3.91 6.74
N ARG A 71 10.61 -3.65 7.74
CA ARG A 71 10.21 -3.58 9.15
C ARG A 71 10.74 -2.35 9.85
N THR A 72 11.78 -1.70 9.34
CA THR A 72 12.46 -0.62 10.05
C THR A 72 12.61 0.63 9.20
N GLY A 73 12.74 1.77 9.87
CA GLY A 73 13.08 3.03 9.24
C GLY A 73 14.39 3.02 8.46
N ALA A 74 15.34 2.18 8.85
CA ALA A 74 16.62 2.02 8.16
C ALA A 74 16.46 1.34 6.78
N GLU A 75 15.58 0.33 6.69
CA GLU A 75 15.26 -0.32 5.41
C GLU A 75 14.53 0.65 4.47
N LEU A 76 13.60 1.45 5.00
CA LEU A 76 12.95 2.52 4.24
C LEU A 76 13.94 3.56 3.73
N GLN A 77 14.90 3.99 4.56
CA GLN A 77 15.98 4.91 4.16
C GLN A 77 16.86 4.32 3.06
N ARG A 78 17.25 3.05 3.21
CA ARG A 78 18.05 2.35 2.20
C ARG A 78 17.33 2.33 0.85
N PHE A 79 16.03 2.05 0.85
CA PHE A 79 15.24 2.03 -0.37
C PHE A 79 15.09 3.42 -1.01
N ASP A 80 14.94 4.50 -0.21
CA ASP A 80 14.96 5.88 -0.71
C ASP A 80 16.29 6.20 -1.43
N VAL A 81 17.42 5.77 -0.87
CA VAL A 81 18.74 5.94 -1.49
C VAL A 81 18.82 5.19 -2.83
N LEU A 82 18.37 3.93 -2.88
CA LEU A 82 18.35 3.15 -4.11
C LEU A 82 17.50 3.81 -5.21
N LEU A 83 16.32 4.33 -4.84
CA LEU A 83 15.48 5.11 -5.76
C LEU A 83 16.16 6.37 -6.25
N SER A 84 16.91 7.06 -5.39
CA SER A 84 17.64 8.27 -5.77
C SER A 84 18.77 7.98 -6.76
N VAL A 85 19.46 6.84 -6.61
CA VAL A 85 20.46 6.38 -7.59
C VAL A 85 19.78 6.05 -8.92
N ALA A 86 18.71 5.27 -8.91
CA ALA A 86 17.98 4.90 -10.12
C ALA A 86 17.41 6.11 -10.87
N GLU A 87 16.88 7.12 -10.15
CA GLU A 87 16.42 8.38 -10.76
C GLU A 87 17.57 9.16 -11.41
N ALA A 88 18.73 9.24 -10.75
CA ALA A 88 19.89 9.94 -11.28
C ALA A 88 20.43 9.28 -12.57
N GLU A 89 20.48 7.95 -12.61
CA GLU A 89 20.92 7.20 -13.80
C GLU A 89 19.96 7.37 -14.99
N GLU A 90 18.66 7.51 -14.74
CA GLU A 90 17.64 7.76 -15.76
C GLU A 90 17.44 9.25 -16.08
N GLY A 91 18.22 10.15 -15.47
CA GLY A 91 18.12 11.60 -15.68
C GLY A 91 16.80 12.21 -15.18
N ILE A 92 16.18 11.60 -14.16
CA ILE A 92 14.94 12.05 -13.53
C ILE A 92 15.29 12.90 -12.29
N PRO A 93 14.54 13.99 -12.00
CA PRO A 93 14.75 14.76 -10.79
C PRO A 93 14.63 13.90 -9.52
N LEU A 94 15.58 14.07 -8.60
CA LEU A 94 15.56 13.38 -7.31
C LEU A 94 14.27 13.70 -6.54
N GLY A 95 13.63 12.68 -6.00
CA GLY A 95 12.41 12.83 -5.18
C GLY A 95 11.11 12.57 -5.96
N ASN A 96 11.20 12.24 -7.25
CA ASN A 96 10.03 12.16 -8.13
C ASN A 96 9.15 10.92 -7.86
N THR A 97 9.78 9.78 -7.60
CA THR A 97 9.11 8.50 -7.34
C THR A 97 8.79 8.37 -5.86
N ARG A 98 7.51 8.11 -5.55
CA ARG A 98 7.01 7.93 -4.18
C ARG A 98 7.12 6.49 -3.71
N ILE A 99 7.03 6.28 -2.40
CA ILE A 99 7.06 4.96 -1.77
C ILE A 99 5.71 4.70 -1.11
N LEU A 100 5.07 3.57 -1.45
CA LEU A 100 4.02 2.97 -0.63
C LEU A 100 4.59 1.75 0.07
N ALA A 101 4.69 1.81 1.39
CA ALA A 101 5.34 0.76 2.16
C ALA A 101 4.31 -0.30 2.55
N TRP A 102 4.52 -1.55 2.12
CA TRP A 102 3.59 -2.66 2.31
C TRP A 102 4.08 -3.54 3.46
N THR A 103 3.23 -3.76 4.47
CA THR A 103 3.65 -4.43 5.71
C THR A 103 2.65 -5.48 6.17
N ASP A 104 3.16 -6.49 6.86
CA ASP A 104 2.36 -7.42 7.66
C ASP A 104 1.93 -6.82 9.02
N GLY A 105 2.39 -5.61 9.34
CA GLY A 105 2.07 -4.88 10.57
C GLY A 105 2.90 -5.28 11.79
N MET A 106 3.89 -6.17 11.64
CA MET A 106 4.94 -6.39 12.64
C MET A 106 6.01 -5.30 12.50
N LEU A 107 5.64 -4.10 12.90
CA LEU A 107 6.47 -2.89 12.90
C LEU A 107 6.97 -2.54 14.32
N PRO A 108 8.07 -1.78 14.43
CA PRO A 108 8.48 -1.14 15.66
C PRO A 108 7.37 -0.25 16.24
N PRO A 109 7.41 0.01 17.56
CA PRO A 109 6.51 0.97 18.17
C PRO A 109 6.54 2.33 17.44
N PRO A 110 5.41 3.03 17.28
CA PRO A 110 5.31 4.21 16.40
C PRO A 110 6.34 5.31 16.68
N PHE A 111 6.67 5.53 17.96
CA PHE A 111 7.62 6.56 18.41
C PHE A 111 9.04 6.04 18.62
N ALA A 112 9.32 4.79 18.25
CA ALA A 112 10.67 4.24 18.34
C ALA A 112 11.59 4.90 17.30
N GLU A 113 12.87 5.06 17.63
CA GLU A 113 13.89 5.55 16.69
C GLU A 113 14.00 4.68 15.44
N THR A 114 13.68 3.39 15.57
CA THR A 114 13.65 2.40 14.49
C THR A 114 12.37 2.45 13.64
N GLY A 115 11.39 3.28 13.99
CA GLY A 115 10.15 3.47 13.24
C GLY A 115 10.35 4.24 11.93
N SER A 116 9.25 4.46 11.19
CA SER A 116 9.24 5.07 9.84
C SER A 116 9.27 6.61 9.85
N ALA A 117 8.99 7.26 10.97
CA ALA A 117 8.83 8.71 11.04
C ALA A 117 10.12 9.47 10.67
N GLY A 118 9.99 10.41 9.73
CA GLY A 118 11.10 11.25 9.27
C GLY A 118 12.21 10.50 8.51
N LYS A 119 11.98 9.23 8.15
CA LYS A 119 13.01 8.38 7.53
C LYS A 119 13.12 8.57 6.03
N SER A 120 12.03 8.87 5.35
CA SER A 120 12.03 9.17 3.91
C SER A 120 11.00 10.26 3.60
N ARG A 121 11.38 11.21 2.74
CA ARG A 121 10.43 12.21 2.19
C ARG A 121 9.58 11.66 1.04
N ARG A 122 9.90 10.45 0.57
CA ARG A 122 9.17 9.75 -0.50
C ARG A 122 8.03 8.90 0.02
N LEU A 123 8.08 8.48 1.28
CA LEU A 123 7.01 7.72 1.91
C LEU A 123 5.70 8.51 1.79
N ALA A 124 4.75 7.96 1.06
CA ALA A 124 3.44 8.56 0.81
C ALA A 124 2.32 7.83 1.55
N GLY A 125 2.56 6.58 1.95
CA GLY A 125 1.65 5.83 2.79
C GLY A 125 2.12 4.44 3.13
N ILE A 126 1.39 3.80 4.05
CA ILE A 126 1.65 2.45 4.51
C ILE A 126 0.40 1.59 4.29
N ILE A 127 0.58 0.43 3.67
CA ILE A 127 -0.47 -0.54 3.38
C ILE A 127 -0.35 -1.69 4.39
N TRP A 128 -1.41 -1.92 5.18
CA TRP A 128 -1.52 -3.07 6.08
C TRP A 128 -2.13 -4.27 5.37
N ASP A 129 -1.37 -5.36 5.23
CA ASP A 129 -1.82 -6.59 4.59
C ASP A 129 -1.92 -7.77 5.57
N TRP A 130 -3.16 -8.16 5.85
CA TRP A 130 -3.47 -9.29 6.70
C TRP A 130 -3.03 -10.64 6.09
N ARG A 131 -2.95 -10.77 4.75
CA ARG A 131 -2.50 -12.02 4.10
C ARG A 131 -1.01 -12.24 4.34
N ALA A 132 -0.21 -11.18 4.23
CA ALA A 132 1.21 -11.22 4.56
C ALA A 132 1.44 -11.61 6.03
N LEU A 133 0.64 -11.05 6.96
CA LEU A 133 0.70 -11.44 8.36
C LEU A 133 0.30 -12.90 8.59
N ALA A 134 -0.76 -13.37 7.93
CA ALA A 134 -1.19 -14.75 8.05
C ALA A 134 -0.07 -15.73 7.62
N ALA A 135 0.61 -15.43 6.51
CA ALA A 135 1.75 -16.21 6.05
C ALA A 135 2.93 -16.14 7.03
N ALA A 136 3.26 -14.97 7.57
CA ALA A 136 4.37 -14.80 8.51
C ALA A 136 4.15 -15.51 9.85
N LEU A 137 2.89 -15.63 10.29
CA LEU A 137 2.52 -16.31 11.54
C LEU A 137 2.18 -17.79 11.37
N ASP A 138 2.18 -18.32 10.14
CA ASP A 138 1.60 -19.63 9.80
C ASP A 138 0.15 -19.77 10.35
N ALA A 139 -0.61 -18.68 10.28
CA ALA A 139 -1.94 -18.60 10.84
C ALA A 139 -2.98 -19.17 9.87
N THR A 140 -3.78 -20.12 10.35
CA THR A 140 -4.87 -20.73 9.57
C THR A 140 -6.17 -19.93 9.56
N ARG A 141 -6.25 -18.84 10.34
CA ARG A 141 -7.39 -17.91 10.36
C ARG A 141 -6.95 -16.51 10.78
N ALA A 142 -7.53 -15.50 10.14
CA ALA A 142 -7.39 -14.09 10.53
C ALA A 142 -8.54 -13.60 11.42
N PHE A 143 -9.71 -14.24 11.31
CA PHE A 143 -10.95 -13.85 11.99
C PHE A 143 -11.36 -14.86 13.08
N ASN A 144 -12.09 -14.38 14.07
CA ASN A 144 -12.73 -15.20 15.10
C ASN A 144 -14.12 -15.68 14.65
N ARG A 145 -14.81 -16.45 15.52
CA ARG A 145 -16.14 -16.99 15.20
C ARG A 145 -17.23 -15.90 15.09
N ALA A 146 -16.96 -14.69 15.59
CA ALA A 146 -17.84 -13.53 15.47
C ALA A 146 -17.52 -12.68 14.23
N GLY A 147 -16.52 -13.05 13.43
CA GLY A 147 -16.11 -12.30 12.24
C GLY A 147 -15.13 -11.15 12.51
N GLU A 148 -14.63 -11.01 13.73
CA GLU A 148 -13.69 -9.96 14.10
C GLU A 148 -12.24 -10.43 13.92
N TRP A 149 -11.31 -9.48 13.71
CA TRP A 149 -9.89 -9.79 13.71
C TRP A 149 -9.47 -10.51 15.00
N THR A 150 -8.66 -11.56 14.87
CA THR A 150 -8.00 -12.14 16.04
C THR A 150 -7.00 -11.15 16.65
N PRO A 151 -6.63 -11.29 17.94
CA PRO A 151 -5.84 -10.27 18.64
C PRO A 151 -4.53 -9.86 17.95
N ALA A 152 -3.81 -10.82 17.34
CA ALA A 152 -2.58 -10.53 16.62
C ALA A 152 -2.83 -9.66 15.37
N PHE A 153 -3.88 -9.96 14.61
CA PHE A 153 -4.25 -9.21 13.41
C PHE A 153 -4.78 -7.82 13.76
N ALA A 154 -5.62 -7.72 14.81
CA ALA A 154 -6.11 -6.44 15.32
C ALA A 154 -4.95 -5.55 15.79
N HIS A 155 -3.97 -6.13 16.49
CA HIS A 155 -2.78 -5.42 16.95
C HIS A 155 -1.93 -4.93 15.76
N ALA A 156 -1.62 -5.80 14.81
CA ALA A 156 -0.85 -5.44 13.62
C ALA A 156 -1.52 -4.33 12.78
N ARG A 157 -2.85 -4.39 12.62
CA ARG A 157 -3.64 -3.35 11.97
C ARG A 157 -3.51 -2.01 12.70
N ALA A 158 -3.69 -2.00 14.02
CA ALA A 158 -3.58 -0.79 14.84
C ALA A 158 -2.16 -0.21 14.81
N THR A 159 -1.12 -1.06 14.93
CA THR A 159 0.28 -0.65 14.84
C THR A 159 0.59 -0.01 13.48
N THR A 160 0.06 -0.57 12.39
CA THR A 160 0.26 0.00 11.04
C THR A 160 -0.35 1.39 10.91
N LEU A 161 -1.58 1.57 11.40
CA LEU A 161 -2.25 2.88 11.41
C LEU A 161 -1.44 3.91 12.22
N LEU A 162 -1.00 3.55 13.42
CA LEU A 162 -0.23 4.44 14.28
C LEU A 162 1.15 4.78 13.68
N ALA A 163 1.82 3.82 13.05
CA ALA A 163 3.09 4.05 12.35
C ALA A 163 2.93 5.03 11.17
N ALA A 164 1.86 4.87 10.38
CA ALA A 164 1.55 5.78 9.27
C ALA A 164 1.27 7.21 9.78
N ARG A 165 0.47 7.34 10.85
CA ARG A 165 0.17 8.64 11.45
C ARG A 165 1.39 9.31 12.08
N THR A 166 2.27 8.55 12.72
CA THR A 166 3.50 9.10 13.30
C THR A 166 4.49 9.56 12.23
N ALA A 167 4.46 8.94 11.05
CA ALA A 167 5.21 9.38 9.87
C ALA A 167 4.51 10.48 9.05
N ASP A 168 3.32 10.92 9.45
CA ASP A 168 2.49 11.91 8.75
C ASP A 168 2.15 11.52 7.30
N VAL A 169 1.80 10.25 7.09
CA VAL A 169 1.44 9.69 5.78
C VAL A 169 0.10 8.96 5.81
N ALA A 170 -0.44 8.66 4.62
CA ALA A 170 -1.69 7.92 4.49
C ALA A 170 -1.56 6.48 5.02
N ALA A 171 -2.62 5.99 5.67
CA ALA A 171 -2.73 4.59 6.08
C ALA A 171 -3.77 3.89 5.19
N TYR A 172 -3.41 2.74 4.63
CA TYR A 172 -4.28 1.94 3.78
C TYR A 172 -4.53 0.58 4.39
N ASP A 173 -5.78 0.16 4.43
CA ASP A 173 -6.21 -1.16 4.93
C ASP A 173 -6.44 -2.11 3.73
N VAL A 174 -5.98 -3.36 3.78
CA VAL A 174 -6.38 -4.36 2.76
C VAL A 174 -7.81 -4.84 3.05
N ALA A 175 -8.69 -4.72 2.05
CA ALA A 175 -10.05 -5.21 2.12
C ALA A 175 -10.10 -6.70 2.50
N PRO A 176 -10.89 -7.11 3.51
CA PRO A 176 -11.18 -8.52 3.72
C PRO A 176 -12.00 -9.07 2.52
N PRO A 177 -12.03 -10.40 2.32
CA PRO A 177 -12.89 -11.00 1.31
C PRO A 177 -14.37 -10.69 1.58
N GLY A 178 -15.15 -10.49 0.51
CA GLY A 178 -16.59 -10.28 0.58
C GLY A 178 -17.06 -9.00 -0.12
N ASP A 179 -18.39 -8.89 -0.22
CA ASP A 179 -19.11 -7.80 -0.88
C ASP A 179 -20.40 -7.42 -0.11
N GLY A 180 -21.18 -6.50 -0.68
CA GLY A 180 -22.51 -6.14 -0.16
C GLY A 180 -22.50 -5.25 1.09
N ALA A 181 -23.59 -5.31 1.87
CA ALA A 181 -23.85 -4.39 2.98
C ALA A 181 -22.82 -4.50 4.11
N THR A 182 -22.44 -5.73 4.48
CA THR A 182 -21.41 -5.99 5.51
C THR A 182 -20.06 -5.42 5.10
N PHE A 183 -19.71 -5.52 3.81
CA PHE A 183 -18.47 -4.92 3.31
C PHE A 183 -18.51 -3.39 3.34
N ALA A 184 -19.63 -2.78 2.98
CA ALA A 184 -19.80 -1.33 3.04
C ALA A 184 -19.71 -0.79 4.49
N GLU A 185 -20.29 -1.49 5.45
CA GLU A 185 -20.12 -1.20 6.89
C GLU A 185 -18.66 -1.31 7.31
N ASN A 186 -17.97 -2.39 6.93
CA ASN A 186 -16.56 -2.55 7.22
C ASN A 186 -15.67 -1.44 6.61
N CYS A 187 -16.03 -0.91 5.45
CA CYS A 187 -15.33 0.24 4.86
C CYS A 187 -15.55 1.52 5.67
N ARG A 188 -16.78 1.77 6.15
CA ARG A 188 -17.07 2.89 7.06
C ARG A 188 -16.32 2.77 8.38
N ASP A 189 -16.24 1.56 8.94
CA ASP A 189 -15.47 1.29 10.16
C ASP A 189 -13.98 1.57 9.95
N ALA A 190 -13.39 1.10 8.85
CA ALA A 190 -11.98 1.37 8.53
C ALA A 190 -11.71 2.88 8.40
N ARG A 191 -12.61 3.62 7.75
CA ARG A 191 -12.51 5.07 7.68
C ARG A 191 -12.65 5.72 9.06
N ALA A 192 -13.61 5.28 9.88
CA ALA A 192 -13.85 5.79 11.22
C ALA A 192 -12.66 5.56 12.16
N ASP A 193 -11.98 4.41 12.02
CA ASP A 193 -10.72 4.10 12.72
C ASP A 193 -9.58 5.06 12.32
N GLY A 194 -9.70 5.72 11.17
CA GLY A 194 -8.77 6.74 10.72
C GLY A 194 -7.87 6.31 9.56
N PHE A 195 -8.17 5.21 8.87
CA PHE A 195 -7.52 4.92 7.59
C PHE A 195 -7.88 5.98 6.55
N SER A 196 -6.99 6.15 5.57
CA SER A 196 -7.14 7.09 4.45
C SER A 196 -7.80 6.46 3.24
N GLY A 197 -7.67 5.15 3.09
CA GLY A 197 -8.23 4.40 1.97
C GLY A 197 -8.04 2.91 2.17
N ARG A 198 -8.36 2.12 1.13
CA ARG A 198 -8.21 0.67 1.14
C ARG A 198 -7.65 0.11 -0.16
N LEU A 199 -6.97 -1.03 -0.03
CA LEU A 199 -6.64 -1.87 -1.16
C LEU A 199 -7.81 -2.83 -1.43
N ALA A 200 -8.38 -2.74 -2.62
CA ALA A 200 -9.32 -3.70 -3.18
C ALA A 200 -8.56 -4.91 -3.75
N LEU A 201 -9.08 -6.11 -3.46
CA LEU A 201 -8.63 -7.37 -4.04
C LEU A 201 -9.49 -7.77 -5.25
N GLU A 202 -10.73 -7.28 -5.30
CA GLU A 202 -11.68 -7.54 -6.39
C GLU A 202 -12.30 -6.23 -6.90
N PRO A 203 -12.55 -6.07 -8.21
CA PRO A 203 -13.10 -4.83 -8.76
C PRO A 203 -14.45 -4.42 -8.14
N ALA A 204 -15.27 -5.39 -7.72
CA ALA A 204 -16.58 -5.15 -7.10
C ALA A 204 -16.48 -4.38 -5.77
N GLN A 205 -15.31 -4.37 -5.12
CA GLN A 205 -15.09 -3.68 -3.85
C GLN A 205 -14.92 -2.17 -4.00
N LEU A 206 -14.51 -1.69 -5.18
CA LEU A 206 -14.12 -0.29 -5.40
C LEU A 206 -15.26 0.68 -5.13
N ALA A 207 -16.47 0.38 -5.60
CA ALA A 207 -17.63 1.25 -5.42
C ALA A 207 -17.95 1.48 -3.93
N ALA A 208 -17.88 0.42 -3.11
CA ALA A 208 -18.15 0.52 -1.68
C ALA A 208 -17.01 1.20 -0.91
N ILE A 209 -15.74 1.02 -1.34
CA ILE A 209 -14.61 1.75 -0.78
C ILE A 209 -14.78 3.25 -1.06
N ASN A 210 -14.91 3.66 -2.33
CA ASN A 210 -15.02 5.08 -2.67
C ASN A 210 -16.20 5.75 -1.97
N ALA A 211 -17.38 5.12 -1.99
CA ALA A 211 -18.56 5.65 -1.33
C ALA A 211 -18.33 5.91 0.17
N ALA A 212 -17.62 5.02 0.88
CA ALA A 212 -17.33 5.23 2.30
C ALA A 212 -16.33 6.38 2.53
N PHE A 213 -15.26 6.45 1.72
CA PHE A 213 -14.15 7.39 1.94
C PHE A 213 -14.41 8.81 1.42
N ASP A 214 -15.32 8.98 0.47
CA ASP A 214 -15.76 10.28 -0.04
C ASP A 214 -16.78 10.99 0.88
N GLU A 215 -17.34 10.31 1.88
CA GLU A 215 -18.22 10.94 2.87
C GLU A 215 -17.49 12.08 3.62
N PRO A 216 -18.14 13.22 3.89
CA PRO A 216 -17.55 14.31 4.69
C PRO A 216 -17.12 13.82 6.08
N ARG A 217 -16.02 14.37 6.62
CA ARG A 217 -15.58 14.13 8.01
C ARG A 217 -16.25 15.09 8.98
#